data_AF-A0A971VI05-F1
#
_entry.id   AF-A0A971VI05-F1
#
_cell.length_a   1.000
_cell.length_b   1.000
_cell.length_c   1.000
_cell.angle_alpha   90.00
_cell.angle_beta   90.00
_cell.angle_gamma   90.00
#
_symmetry.space_group_name_H-M   'P 1'
#
loop_
_entity.id
_entity.type
_entity.pdbx_description
1 polymer ?
#
loop_
_entity_poly.entity_id
_entity_poly.type
_entity_poly.pdbx_seq_one_letter_code
_entity_poly.pdbx_strand_id
1 'polypeptide(L)'
;MAQQTLTQMYYGGIYDHLGGGFSRYSTDRQWLVPHFEKMLYDNALLLLAYSEAFSLTKNHEFNTIIDGIAHYALRDMQSNSCGFFSAEDADSEGEEGKFYVFEYEELKEKLLSDELRWLEENYGVSPRGNFEGKNILHITGEGKGGDTILPKLYDIRSKRPRPFKDTKISVSWNGFMIEALCRAAEVTGNKDYIHSAKKAADFILEKTKESGELFGVYIEGAKPSKAFLSDYANFANGLIELYRATLDLNYLKEAKSLASKMISLFWDDEKSCFYMTSKDDKEVFLRPKDEHDGAMPSGTSCALQCLDNLTKLTGDTKLSAMYEKASKAFISTAATMPAACLHFISLLLENTMPHRQIIICAQKSDDEARQVYSRIQKEYLPFTTLIFYGGSFEEKQIFPELKNYDTSHGFAAYVCENFSCQSPIYTPGELLNYLSLSAEKE
;
A
#
# COMPACT_ATOMS: atom_id res chain seq x y z
N MET A 1 -0.22 -5.73 -20.45
CA MET A 1 0.61 -4.52 -20.22
C MET A 1 1.07 -4.46 -18.76
N ALA A 2 0.19 -4.26 -17.78
CA ALA A 2 0.58 -4.09 -16.36
C ALA A 2 1.48 -5.22 -15.82
N GLN A 3 1.08 -6.49 -15.99
CA GLN A 3 1.92 -7.64 -15.59
C GLN A 3 3.31 -7.61 -16.23
N GLN A 4 3.40 -7.29 -17.52
CA GLN A 4 4.66 -7.24 -18.23
C GLN A 4 5.54 -6.11 -17.68
N THR A 5 4.99 -4.93 -17.41
CA THR A 5 5.73 -3.83 -16.78
C THR A 5 6.26 -4.25 -15.41
N LEU A 6 5.41 -4.83 -14.55
CA LEU A 6 5.81 -5.31 -13.23
C LEU A 6 6.89 -6.40 -13.29
N THR A 7 6.76 -7.37 -14.20
CA THR A 7 7.80 -8.40 -14.39
C THR A 7 9.12 -7.77 -14.87
N GLN A 8 9.08 -6.84 -15.82
CA GLN A 8 10.31 -6.20 -16.32
C GLN A 8 10.98 -5.29 -15.28
N MET A 9 10.21 -4.59 -14.45
CA MET A 9 10.76 -3.82 -13.33
C MET A 9 11.48 -4.73 -12.33
N TYR A 10 10.87 -5.88 -12.00
CA TYR A 10 11.53 -6.86 -11.12
C TYR A 10 12.81 -7.42 -11.73
N TYR A 11 12.81 -7.74 -13.04
CA TYR A 11 13.99 -8.32 -13.69
C TYR A 11 15.14 -7.32 -13.83
N GLY A 12 14.84 -6.02 -13.89
CA GLY A 12 15.84 -4.96 -13.97
C GLY A 12 16.66 -4.78 -12.69
N GLY A 13 17.65 -3.90 -12.77
CA GLY A 13 18.47 -3.49 -11.63
C GLY A 13 17.81 -2.44 -10.72
N ILE A 14 16.62 -1.95 -11.10
CA ILE A 14 15.80 -1.10 -10.22
C ILE A 14 15.35 -1.83 -8.95
N TYR A 15 15.14 -3.15 -9.04
CA TYR A 15 14.90 -3.99 -7.88
C TYR A 15 16.21 -4.46 -7.26
N ASP A 16 16.32 -4.36 -5.93
CA ASP A 16 17.48 -4.87 -5.22
C ASP A 16 17.36 -6.39 -4.99
N HIS A 17 17.97 -7.16 -5.89
CA HIS A 17 17.94 -8.63 -5.87
C HIS A 17 18.59 -9.31 -4.65
N LEU A 18 19.32 -8.56 -3.81
CA LEU A 18 19.91 -9.10 -2.59
C LEU A 18 19.17 -8.64 -1.34
N GLY A 19 18.75 -7.37 -1.31
CA GLY A 19 18.17 -6.72 -0.14
C GLY A 19 16.66 -6.56 -0.19
N GLY A 20 16.03 -6.75 -1.34
CA GLY A 20 14.63 -6.43 -1.57
C GLY A 20 14.37 -4.93 -1.71
N GLY A 21 13.15 -4.61 -2.09
CA GLY A 21 12.71 -3.24 -2.35
C GLY A 21 13.24 -2.66 -3.67
N PHE A 22 12.61 -1.57 -4.09
CA PHE A 22 12.90 -0.86 -5.33
C PHE A 22 13.60 0.46 -5.07
N SER A 23 14.52 0.78 -5.97
CA SER A 23 15.06 2.13 -6.14
C SER A 23 14.00 3.05 -6.77
N ARG A 24 14.13 4.36 -6.54
CA ARG A 24 13.12 5.37 -6.84
C ARG A 24 12.72 5.43 -8.31
N TYR A 25 13.70 5.37 -9.21
CA TYR A 25 13.46 5.31 -10.65
C TYR A 25 14.66 4.69 -11.37
N SER A 26 14.45 4.34 -12.65
CA SER A 26 15.54 3.96 -13.55
C SER A 26 15.84 5.10 -14.52
N THR A 27 17.12 5.27 -14.85
CA THR A 27 17.60 6.27 -15.82
C THR A 27 17.59 5.76 -17.26
N ASP A 28 17.24 4.49 -17.47
CA ASP A 28 17.10 3.88 -18.79
C ASP A 28 15.71 3.28 -19.03
N ARG A 29 15.50 2.76 -20.24
CA ARG A 29 14.22 2.16 -20.67
C ARG A 29 14.09 0.67 -20.36
N GLN A 30 15.14 0.06 -19.84
CA GLN A 30 15.25 -1.37 -19.54
C GLN A 30 15.08 -1.67 -18.05
N TRP A 31 14.91 -0.62 -17.21
CA TRP A 31 14.89 -0.72 -15.76
C TRP A 31 16.22 -1.21 -15.16
N LEU A 32 17.32 -1.09 -15.92
CA LEU A 32 18.61 -1.67 -15.55
C LEU A 32 19.39 -0.74 -14.60
N VAL A 33 19.56 0.53 -14.96
CA VAL A 33 20.33 1.50 -14.18
C VAL A 33 19.39 2.27 -13.24
N PRO A 34 19.44 2.06 -11.92
CA PRO A 34 18.65 2.82 -10.97
C PRO A 34 19.31 4.16 -10.62
N HIS A 35 18.49 5.11 -10.17
CA HIS A 35 18.93 6.10 -9.19
C HIS A 35 18.72 5.47 -7.82
N PHE A 36 19.81 5.02 -7.17
CA PHE A 36 19.81 4.01 -6.09
C PHE A 36 19.09 4.40 -4.79
N GLU A 37 18.59 5.64 -4.69
CA GLU A 37 17.73 6.10 -3.60
C GLU A 37 16.49 5.20 -3.50
N LYS A 38 16.09 4.83 -2.28
CA LYS A 38 14.87 4.06 -2.01
C LYS A 38 13.91 4.87 -1.15
N MET A 39 12.73 5.16 -1.69
CA MET A 39 11.70 5.91 -0.98
C MET A 39 10.64 4.97 -0.39
N LEU A 40 10.12 5.31 0.78
CA LEU A 40 9.06 4.54 1.44
C LEU A 40 7.79 4.46 0.57
N TYR A 41 7.37 5.59 -0.02
CA TYR A 41 6.14 5.63 -0.81
C TYR A 41 6.25 4.82 -2.11
N ASP A 42 7.40 4.81 -2.79
CA ASP A 42 7.59 4.00 -4.01
C ASP A 42 7.45 2.52 -3.69
N ASN A 43 8.07 2.08 -2.60
CA ASN A 43 7.97 0.69 -2.14
C ASN A 43 6.57 0.34 -1.66
N ALA A 44 5.85 1.25 -1.00
CA ALA A 44 4.46 1.03 -0.61
C ALA A 44 3.53 0.90 -1.83
N LEU A 45 3.64 1.81 -2.80
CA LEU A 45 2.80 1.81 -4.01
C LEU A 45 3.11 0.61 -4.92
N LEU A 46 4.37 0.20 -5.02
CA LEU A 46 4.74 -1.04 -5.73
C LEU A 46 4.24 -2.28 -4.99
N LEU A 47 4.33 -2.33 -3.67
CA LEU A 47 3.78 -3.42 -2.88
C LEU A 47 2.27 -3.59 -3.11
N LEU A 48 1.52 -2.48 -3.22
CA LEU A 48 0.11 -2.52 -3.61
C LEU A 48 -0.09 -3.09 -5.02
N ALA A 49 0.63 -2.56 -6.01
CA ALA A 49 0.51 -3.00 -7.41
C ALA A 49 0.85 -4.49 -7.58
N TYR A 50 1.89 -4.98 -6.92
CA TYR A 50 2.24 -6.40 -6.92
C TYR A 50 1.22 -7.25 -6.16
N SER A 51 0.64 -6.76 -5.06
CA SER A 51 -0.41 -7.45 -4.32
C SER A 51 -1.68 -7.64 -5.16
N GLU A 52 -2.11 -6.60 -5.88
CA GLU A 52 -3.23 -6.71 -6.82
C GLU A 52 -2.92 -7.66 -7.99
N ALA A 53 -1.72 -7.54 -8.57
CA ALA A 53 -1.28 -8.44 -9.63
C ALA A 53 -1.25 -9.90 -9.16
N PHE A 54 -0.79 -10.17 -7.93
CA PHE A 54 -0.81 -11.50 -7.36
C PHE A 54 -2.23 -11.99 -7.11
N SER A 55 -3.10 -11.15 -6.54
CA SER A 55 -4.51 -11.47 -6.31
C SER A 55 -5.24 -11.87 -7.60
N LEU A 56 -4.98 -11.15 -8.70
CA LEU A 56 -5.61 -11.43 -10.00
C LEU A 56 -5.05 -12.68 -10.69
N THR A 57 -3.74 -12.87 -10.62
CA THR A 57 -3.03 -13.80 -11.52
C THR A 57 -2.60 -15.09 -10.84
N LYS A 58 -2.51 -15.05 -9.51
CA LYS A 58 -1.94 -16.09 -8.63
C LYS A 58 -0.52 -16.52 -9.05
N ASN A 59 0.22 -15.67 -9.78
CA ASN A 59 1.61 -15.94 -10.15
C ASN A 59 2.52 -15.83 -8.93
N HIS A 60 3.11 -16.95 -8.50
CA HIS A 60 3.98 -17.02 -7.33
C HIS A 60 5.22 -16.12 -7.41
N GLU A 61 5.66 -15.72 -8.61
CA GLU A 61 6.73 -14.72 -8.74
C GLU A 61 6.34 -13.37 -8.10
N PHE A 62 5.09 -12.93 -8.26
CA PHE A 62 4.61 -11.72 -7.59
C PHE A 62 4.57 -11.89 -6.07
N ASN A 63 4.28 -13.09 -5.55
CA ASN A 63 4.38 -13.36 -4.12
C ASN A 63 5.83 -13.19 -3.60
N THR A 64 6.82 -13.71 -4.33
CA THR A 64 8.23 -13.50 -3.99
C THR A 64 8.62 -12.03 -3.98
N ILE A 65 8.09 -11.24 -4.92
CA ILE A 65 8.36 -9.80 -5.01
C ILE A 65 7.69 -9.02 -3.86
N ILE A 66 6.43 -9.35 -3.54
CA ILE A 66 5.70 -8.81 -2.39
C ILE A 66 6.54 -9.04 -1.12
N ASP A 67 6.98 -10.28 -0.92
CA ASP A 67 7.81 -10.63 0.23
C ASP A 67 9.12 -9.85 0.22
N GLY A 68 9.79 -9.70 -0.92
CA GLY A 68 11.02 -8.92 -1.02
C GLY A 68 10.86 -7.45 -0.65
N ILE A 69 9.78 -6.79 -1.10
CA ILE A 69 9.48 -5.39 -0.76
C ILE A 69 9.13 -5.27 0.73
N ALA A 70 8.26 -6.15 1.24
CA ALA A 70 7.82 -6.10 2.63
C ALA A 70 8.98 -6.39 3.60
N HIS A 71 9.82 -7.38 3.32
CA HIS A 71 11.01 -7.67 4.12
C HIS A 71 11.97 -6.48 4.15
N TYR A 72 12.19 -5.79 3.02
CA TYR A 72 12.97 -4.56 2.98
C TYR A 72 12.36 -3.48 3.90
N ALA A 73 11.06 -3.22 3.78
CA ALA A 73 10.38 -2.24 4.60
C ALA A 73 10.48 -2.55 6.10
N LEU A 74 10.23 -3.80 6.50
CA LEU A 74 10.27 -4.24 7.89
C LEU A 74 11.70 -4.25 8.46
N ARG A 75 12.69 -4.74 7.69
CA ARG A 75 14.08 -4.87 8.15
C ARG A 75 14.81 -3.54 8.19
N ASP A 76 14.70 -2.74 7.12
CA ASP A 76 15.53 -1.56 6.94
C ASP A 76 14.79 -0.26 7.25
N MET A 77 13.49 -0.18 6.96
CA MET A 77 12.74 1.08 7.06
C MET A 77 11.96 1.22 8.36
N GLN A 78 11.60 0.13 9.02
CA GLN A 78 10.86 0.21 10.29
C GLN A 78 11.80 0.60 11.44
N SER A 79 11.46 1.68 12.13
CA SER A 79 12.18 2.15 13.31
C SER A 79 11.97 1.22 14.51
N ASN A 80 12.83 1.34 15.52
CA ASN A 80 12.64 0.65 16.81
C ASN A 80 11.35 1.09 17.53
N SER A 81 10.85 2.28 17.22
CA SER A 81 9.57 2.80 17.71
C SER A 81 8.38 2.40 16.82
N CYS A 82 8.62 1.56 15.81
CA CYS A 82 7.66 0.93 14.90
C CYS A 82 7.07 1.78 13.76
N GLY A 83 7.25 3.10 13.72
CA GLY A 83 6.98 3.87 12.51
C GLY A 83 8.04 3.65 11.42
N PHE A 84 7.70 3.85 10.15
CA PHE A 84 8.61 3.69 9.02
C PHE A 84 9.32 5.00 8.66
N PHE A 85 10.63 4.91 8.46
CA PHE A 85 11.49 5.98 7.96
C PHE A 85 11.19 6.34 6.51
N SER A 86 11.62 7.53 6.09
CA SER A 86 11.17 8.13 4.83
C SER A 86 11.94 7.62 3.61
N ALA A 87 13.27 7.49 3.72
CA ALA A 87 14.12 7.08 2.59
C ALA A 87 15.49 6.51 3.01
N GLU A 88 16.11 5.76 2.11
CA GLU A 88 17.56 5.54 2.04
C GLU A 88 18.11 6.28 0.82
N ASP A 89 19.21 7.01 1.02
CA ASP A 89 19.89 7.80 -0.01
C ASP A 89 20.54 6.91 -1.09
N ALA A 90 20.89 7.50 -2.23
CA ALA A 90 21.61 6.82 -3.29
C ALA A 90 23.12 6.70 -3.00
N ASP A 91 23.68 7.68 -2.27
CA ASP A 91 25.11 7.78 -2.01
C ASP A 91 25.55 6.96 -0.80
N SER A 92 26.66 6.23 -0.97
CA SER A 92 27.43 5.69 0.15
C SER A 92 28.89 6.11 0.00
N GLU A 93 29.47 6.64 1.07
CA GLU A 93 30.82 7.24 1.06
C GLU A 93 31.01 8.35 0.02
N GLY A 94 29.94 9.08 -0.34
CA GLY A 94 29.96 10.15 -1.32
C GLY A 94 30.00 9.69 -2.78
N GLU A 95 29.73 8.40 -3.04
CA GLU A 95 29.60 7.82 -4.37
C GLU A 95 28.22 7.18 -4.54
N GLU A 96 27.50 7.57 -5.59
CA GLU A 96 26.18 7.03 -5.93
C GLU A 96 26.26 5.53 -6.21
N GLY A 97 25.39 4.75 -5.58
CA GLY A 97 25.25 3.32 -5.86
C GLY A 97 26.38 2.43 -5.34
N LYS A 98 27.45 2.98 -4.74
CA LYS A 98 28.64 2.24 -4.28
C LYS A 98 28.31 1.03 -3.40
N PHE A 99 27.29 1.16 -2.55
CA PHE A 99 26.82 0.06 -1.72
C PHE A 99 26.27 -1.11 -2.56
N TYR A 100 25.57 -0.83 -3.66
CA TYR A 100 24.77 -1.78 -4.43
C TYR A 100 25.51 -2.49 -5.56
N VAL A 101 26.55 -1.87 -6.13
CA VAL A 101 27.26 -2.39 -7.32
C VAL A 101 28.48 -3.24 -6.96
N PHE A 102 28.90 -4.15 -7.84
CA PHE A 102 30.05 -5.03 -7.62
C PHE A 102 31.12 -4.90 -8.69
N GLU A 103 32.38 -4.88 -8.27
CA GLU A 103 33.50 -5.08 -9.19
C GLU A 103 33.64 -6.56 -9.52
N TYR A 104 33.97 -6.88 -10.78
CA TYR A 104 34.08 -8.27 -11.20
C TYR A 104 35.22 -9.01 -10.49
N GLU A 105 36.39 -8.37 -10.36
CA GLU A 105 37.53 -8.99 -9.67
C GLU A 105 37.24 -9.20 -8.17
N GLU A 106 36.47 -8.32 -7.52
CA GLU A 106 36.02 -8.52 -6.14
C GLU A 106 35.18 -9.81 -6.01
N LEU A 107 34.23 -10.04 -6.93
CA LEU A 107 33.40 -11.24 -6.92
C LEU A 107 34.24 -12.49 -7.19
N LYS A 108 35.19 -12.43 -8.13
CA LYS A 108 36.09 -13.52 -8.47
C LYS A 108 37.04 -13.91 -7.33
N GLU A 109 37.45 -12.96 -6.50
CA GLU A 109 38.26 -13.23 -5.31
C GLU A 109 37.44 -13.87 -4.18
N LYS A 110 36.15 -13.51 -4.05
CA LYS A 110 35.31 -13.90 -2.92
C LYS A 110 34.44 -15.13 -3.16
N LEU A 111 34.22 -15.52 -4.41
CA LEU A 111 33.34 -16.61 -4.81
C LEU A 111 34.11 -17.77 -5.46
N LEU A 112 33.50 -18.94 -5.43
CA LEU A 112 33.98 -20.08 -6.22
C LEU A 112 33.73 -19.85 -7.71
N SER A 113 34.54 -20.48 -8.58
CA SER A 113 34.43 -20.31 -10.03
C SER A 113 33.05 -20.66 -10.59
N ASP A 114 32.39 -21.68 -10.04
CA ASP A 114 31.04 -22.08 -10.48
C ASP A 114 29.96 -21.10 -9.98
N GLU A 115 30.15 -20.47 -8.82
CA GLU A 115 29.25 -19.44 -8.29
C GLU A 115 29.36 -18.14 -9.10
N LEU A 116 30.58 -17.75 -9.48
CA LEU A 116 30.80 -16.61 -10.36
C LEU A 116 30.18 -16.84 -11.74
N ARG A 117 30.42 -18.02 -12.35
CA ARG A 117 29.81 -18.38 -13.64
C ARG A 117 28.28 -18.34 -13.57
N TRP A 118 27.72 -18.82 -12.46
CA TRP A 118 26.28 -18.76 -12.26
C TRP A 118 25.74 -17.32 -12.24
N LEU A 119 26.46 -16.37 -11.64
CA LEU A 119 26.09 -14.95 -11.68
C LEU A 119 26.23 -14.32 -13.07
N GLU A 120 27.21 -14.76 -13.86
CA GLU A 120 27.36 -14.32 -15.25
C GLU A 120 26.15 -14.76 -16.11
N GLU A 121 25.66 -15.99 -15.89
CA GLU A 121 24.54 -16.55 -16.62
C GLU A 121 23.18 -16.00 -16.17
N ASN A 122 23.01 -15.75 -14.86
CA ASN A 122 21.69 -15.47 -14.28
C ASN A 122 21.49 -14.03 -13.81
N TYR A 123 22.57 -13.29 -13.54
CA TYR A 123 22.51 -11.94 -12.94
C TYR A 123 23.26 -10.86 -13.73
N GLY A 124 23.62 -11.15 -14.99
CA GLY A 124 24.26 -10.19 -15.90
C GLY A 124 25.62 -9.66 -15.43
N VAL A 125 26.32 -10.40 -14.57
CA VAL A 125 27.67 -10.07 -14.12
C VAL A 125 28.66 -10.31 -15.27
N SER A 126 29.60 -9.39 -15.47
CA SER A 126 30.67 -9.55 -16.46
C SER A 126 31.95 -8.79 -16.09
N PRO A 127 33.11 -9.15 -16.67
CA PRO A 127 34.35 -8.40 -16.49
C PRO A 127 34.27 -6.94 -16.95
N ARG A 128 33.39 -6.63 -17.91
CA ARG A 128 33.21 -5.28 -18.43
C ARG A 128 32.34 -4.41 -17.52
N GLY A 129 31.50 -5.02 -16.69
CA GLY A 129 30.42 -4.32 -15.99
C GLY A 129 29.27 -3.92 -16.91
N ASN A 130 28.16 -3.52 -16.28
CA ASN A 130 26.98 -2.97 -16.93
C ASN A 130 26.65 -1.54 -16.43
N PHE A 131 27.46 -1.00 -15.51
CA PHE A 131 27.38 0.37 -15.00
C PHE A 131 28.76 0.86 -14.58
N GLU A 132 29.33 1.81 -15.33
CA GLU A 132 30.62 2.45 -15.01
C GLU A 132 31.78 1.46 -14.70
N GLY A 133 31.83 0.33 -15.41
CA GLY A 133 32.82 -0.73 -15.18
C GLY A 133 32.51 -1.67 -14.01
N LYS A 134 31.43 -1.43 -13.28
CA LYS A 134 30.89 -2.26 -12.19
C LYS A 134 29.60 -2.96 -12.64
N ASN A 135 29.11 -3.88 -11.82
CA ASN A 135 27.96 -4.72 -12.10
C ASN A 135 26.79 -4.38 -11.16
N ILE A 136 25.67 -3.99 -11.76
CA ILE A 136 24.34 -4.03 -11.17
C ILE A 136 23.77 -5.43 -11.44
N LEU A 137 23.29 -6.09 -10.38
CA LEU A 137 22.63 -7.38 -10.50
C LEU A 137 21.25 -7.19 -11.12
N HIS A 138 20.93 -7.95 -12.16
CA HIS A 138 19.63 -7.96 -12.83
C HIS A 138 19.40 -9.33 -13.44
N ILE A 139 18.16 -9.82 -13.48
CA ILE A 139 17.86 -11.19 -13.91
C ILE A 139 18.04 -11.31 -15.42
N THR A 140 18.94 -12.21 -15.84
CA THR A 140 19.18 -12.57 -17.25
C THR A 140 18.84 -14.02 -17.59
N GLY A 141 18.68 -14.87 -16.57
CA GLY A 141 18.48 -16.33 -16.71
C GLY A 141 17.37 -16.88 -15.81
N GLU A 142 17.29 -18.21 -15.69
CA GLU A 142 16.24 -18.89 -14.92
C GLU A 142 16.43 -18.83 -13.39
N GLY A 143 17.63 -18.47 -12.90
CA GLY A 143 17.89 -18.28 -11.47
C GLY A 143 17.91 -19.55 -10.61
N LYS A 144 17.85 -20.75 -11.19
CA LYS A 144 17.94 -22.01 -10.44
C LYS A 144 19.30 -22.14 -9.75
N GLY A 145 19.30 -22.40 -8.44
CA GLY A 145 20.54 -22.54 -7.65
C GLY A 145 21.00 -21.26 -6.95
N GLY A 146 20.22 -20.17 -7.03
CA GLY A 146 20.53 -18.90 -6.37
C GLY A 146 20.45 -18.92 -4.84
N ASP A 147 19.74 -19.88 -4.26
CA ASP A 147 19.46 -19.96 -2.82
C ASP A 147 20.72 -20.04 -1.94
N THR A 148 21.85 -20.48 -2.48
CA THR A 148 23.14 -20.54 -1.77
C THR A 148 24.09 -19.40 -2.14
N ILE A 149 23.89 -18.77 -3.30
CA ILE A 149 24.78 -17.75 -3.86
C ILE A 149 24.34 -16.35 -3.44
N LEU A 150 23.05 -16.03 -3.59
CA LEU A 150 22.52 -14.70 -3.25
C LEU A 150 22.72 -14.34 -1.77
N PRO A 151 22.50 -15.25 -0.79
CA PRO A 151 22.81 -14.94 0.61
C PRO A 151 24.29 -14.63 0.85
N LYS A 152 25.22 -15.33 0.19
CA LYS A 152 26.65 -15.02 0.27
C LYS A 152 26.96 -13.63 -0.28
N LEU A 153 26.36 -13.24 -1.41
CA LEU A 153 26.52 -11.89 -1.96
C LEU A 153 25.92 -10.83 -1.04
N TYR A 154 24.77 -11.11 -0.44
CA TYR A 154 24.18 -10.25 0.57
C TYR A 154 25.12 -10.05 1.75
N ASP A 155 25.77 -11.11 2.26
CA ASP A 155 26.74 -11.03 3.34
C ASP A 155 28.01 -10.25 2.96
N ILE A 156 28.46 -10.39 1.71
CA ILE A 156 29.58 -9.59 1.18
C ILE A 156 29.19 -8.11 1.15
N ARG A 157 28.01 -7.79 0.63
CA ARG A 157 27.51 -6.41 0.52
C ARG A 157 27.24 -5.77 1.87
N SER A 158 26.69 -6.53 2.82
CA SER A 158 26.29 -6.07 4.15
C SER A 158 27.46 -5.58 5.01
N LYS A 159 28.71 -5.90 4.62
CA LYS A 159 29.93 -5.40 5.27
C LYS A 159 30.35 -4.00 4.79
N ARG A 160 29.73 -3.48 3.72
CA ARG A 160 30.02 -2.15 3.19
C ARG A 160 29.27 -1.08 4.00
N PRO A 161 29.78 0.16 4.04
CA PRO A 161 29.01 1.28 4.56
C PRO A 161 27.67 1.40 3.83
N ARG A 162 26.58 1.46 4.58
CA ARG A 162 25.24 1.64 4.01
C ARG A 162 25.03 3.10 3.61
N PRO A 163 24.14 3.36 2.63
CA PRO A 163 23.69 4.72 2.33
C PRO A 163 23.07 5.38 3.56
N PHE A 164 23.07 6.72 3.56
CA PHE A 164 22.41 7.48 4.61
C PHE A 164 20.91 7.15 4.66
N LYS A 165 20.33 7.10 5.86
CA LYS A 165 18.90 6.86 6.05
C LYS A 165 18.24 8.11 6.59
N ASP A 166 17.26 8.64 5.87
CA ASP A 166 16.44 9.74 6.37
C ASP A 166 15.44 9.17 7.39
N THR A 167 15.68 9.47 8.67
CA THR A 167 14.94 8.93 9.80
C THR A 167 13.65 9.68 10.12
N LYS A 168 13.25 10.63 9.26
CA LYS A 168 11.93 11.27 9.35
C LYS A 168 10.83 10.22 9.15
N ILE A 169 9.76 10.35 9.92
CA ILE A 169 8.57 9.51 9.77
C ILE A 169 7.45 10.40 9.24
N SER A 170 7.15 10.27 7.95
CA SER A 170 6.01 10.98 7.31
C SER A 170 4.72 10.21 7.54
N VAL A 171 3.69 10.91 8.05
CA VAL A 171 2.36 10.34 8.27
C VAL A 171 1.75 9.86 6.96
N SER A 172 1.78 10.70 5.91
CA SER A 172 1.32 10.32 4.58
C SER A 172 1.97 9.04 4.07
N TRP A 173 3.30 8.91 4.15
CA TRP A 173 4.02 7.76 3.57
C TRP A 173 3.84 6.48 4.41
N ASN A 174 3.71 6.63 5.72
CA ASN A 174 3.31 5.53 6.60
C ASN A 174 1.89 5.07 6.31
N GLY A 175 0.97 5.99 5.97
CA GLY A 175 -0.37 5.65 5.50
C GLY A 175 -0.34 4.69 4.30
N PHE A 176 0.43 5.01 3.27
CA PHE A 176 0.63 4.12 2.12
C PHE A 176 1.24 2.77 2.52
N MET A 177 2.28 2.76 3.37
CA MET A 177 2.93 1.50 3.76
C MET A 177 2.01 0.62 4.61
N ILE A 178 1.19 1.21 5.50
CA ILE A 178 0.19 0.49 6.29
C ILE A 178 -0.85 -0.15 5.37
N GLU A 179 -1.41 0.62 4.42
CA GLU A 179 -2.32 0.13 3.40
C GLU A 179 -1.69 -1.03 2.60
N ALA A 180 -0.47 -0.85 2.12
CA ALA A 180 0.26 -1.84 1.33
C ALA A 180 0.54 -3.14 2.10
N LEU A 181 0.95 -3.05 3.36
CA LEU A 181 1.17 -4.23 4.21
C LEU A 181 -0.13 -4.97 4.51
N CYS A 182 -1.25 -4.26 4.65
CA CYS A 182 -2.56 -4.89 4.82
C CYS A 182 -2.94 -5.69 3.57
N ARG A 183 -2.83 -5.08 2.39
CA ARG A 183 -3.09 -5.78 1.11
C ARG A 183 -2.15 -6.95 0.86
N ALA A 184 -0.86 -6.79 1.16
CA ALA A 184 0.12 -7.86 1.07
C ALA A 184 -0.26 -9.04 1.99
N ALA A 185 -0.65 -8.76 3.24
CA ALA A 185 -1.08 -9.80 4.16
C ALA A 185 -2.33 -10.55 3.69
N GLU A 186 -3.30 -9.83 3.12
CA GLU A 186 -4.55 -10.42 2.60
C GLU A 186 -4.24 -11.48 1.54
N VAL A 187 -3.37 -11.15 0.57
CA VAL A 187 -3.09 -12.03 -0.58
C VAL A 187 -2.08 -13.13 -0.26
N THR A 188 -1.11 -12.87 0.62
CA THR A 188 -0.04 -13.84 0.97
C THR A 188 -0.39 -14.70 2.18
N GLY A 189 -1.30 -14.24 3.04
CA GLY A 189 -1.58 -14.83 4.35
C GLY A 189 -0.52 -14.54 5.42
N ASN A 190 0.48 -13.68 5.14
CA ASN A 190 1.54 -13.38 6.09
C ASN A 190 1.08 -12.40 7.19
N LYS A 191 0.93 -12.92 8.42
CA LYS A 191 0.44 -12.15 9.58
C LYS A 191 1.44 -11.13 10.11
N ASP A 192 2.73 -11.27 9.82
CA ASP A 192 3.76 -10.35 10.28
C ASP A 192 3.61 -8.96 9.64
N TYR A 193 3.06 -8.92 8.42
CA TYR A 193 2.73 -7.67 7.72
C TYR A 193 1.63 -6.89 8.46
N ILE A 194 0.55 -7.57 8.89
CA ILE A 194 -0.50 -6.96 9.72
C ILE A 194 0.05 -6.49 11.06
N HIS A 195 0.88 -7.30 11.72
CA HIS A 195 1.48 -6.91 12.99
C HIS A 195 2.34 -5.65 12.87
N SER A 196 3.12 -5.56 11.80
CA SER A 196 3.98 -4.40 11.52
C SER A 196 3.16 -3.16 11.16
N ALA A 197 2.12 -3.32 10.33
CA ALA A 197 1.17 -2.25 9.99
C ALA A 197 0.45 -1.71 11.24
N LYS A 198 0.01 -2.61 12.13
CA LYS A 198 -0.63 -2.26 13.39
C LYS A 198 0.27 -1.40 14.27
N LYS A 199 1.51 -1.84 14.49
CA LYS A 199 2.47 -1.09 15.31
C LYS A 199 2.78 0.28 14.72
N ALA A 200 2.89 0.39 13.40
CA ALA A 200 3.09 1.67 12.72
C ALA A 200 1.87 2.59 12.89
N ALA A 201 0.65 2.08 12.71
CA ALA A 201 -0.57 2.85 12.90
C ALA A 201 -0.70 3.37 14.34
N ASP A 202 -0.48 2.49 15.32
CA ASP A 202 -0.52 2.83 16.75
C ASP A 202 0.54 3.89 17.09
N PHE A 203 1.76 3.75 16.56
CA PHE A 203 2.82 4.75 16.74
C PHE A 203 2.44 6.12 16.17
N ILE A 204 1.91 6.17 14.95
CA ILE A 204 1.50 7.44 14.31
C ILE A 204 0.37 8.10 15.14
N LEU A 205 -0.65 7.34 15.52
CA LEU A 205 -1.73 7.85 16.36
C LEU A 205 -1.21 8.39 17.70
N GLU A 206 -0.23 7.75 18.31
CA GLU A 206 0.35 8.19 19.58
C GLU A 206 1.23 9.43 19.43
N LYS A 207 2.08 9.49 18.39
CA LYS A 207 3.15 10.49 18.28
C LYS A 207 2.80 11.72 17.46
N THR A 208 1.85 11.62 16.55
CA THR A 208 1.56 12.72 15.60
C THR A 208 0.16 13.30 15.77
N LYS A 209 -0.72 12.68 16.56
CA LYS A 209 -2.07 13.19 16.80
C LYS A 209 -2.16 13.93 18.13
N GLU A 210 -2.51 15.22 18.08
CA GLU A 210 -2.78 16.04 19.27
C GLU A 210 -4.10 16.78 19.10
N SER A 211 -4.98 16.72 20.10
CA SER A 211 -6.31 17.37 20.07
C SER A 211 -7.15 17.05 18.81
N GLY A 212 -6.92 15.87 18.22
CA GLY A 212 -7.60 15.42 17.00
C GLY A 212 -7.00 15.92 15.69
N GLU A 213 -5.87 16.64 15.71
CA GLU A 213 -5.13 17.09 14.54
C GLU A 213 -3.82 16.34 14.39
N LEU A 214 -3.39 16.14 13.15
CA LEU A 214 -2.15 15.44 12.82
C LEU A 214 -1.01 16.44 12.60
N PHE A 215 0.19 15.99 12.92
CA PHE A 215 1.44 16.55 12.45
C PHE A 215 1.98 15.71 11.29
N GLY A 216 2.42 16.34 10.20
CA GLY A 216 2.73 15.61 8.96
C GLY A 216 4.00 14.76 9.03
N VAL A 217 4.98 15.21 9.82
CA VAL A 217 6.27 14.54 10.01
C VAL A 217 6.64 14.50 11.47
N TYR A 218 7.02 13.32 11.94
CA TYR A 218 7.65 13.08 13.22
C TYR A 218 9.17 12.96 13.05
N ILE A 219 9.89 13.68 13.91
CA ILE A 219 11.35 13.58 14.08
C ILE A 219 11.60 13.61 15.59
N GLU A 220 12.37 12.65 16.09
CA GLU A 220 12.64 12.55 17.52
C GLU A 220 13.29 13.84 18.05
N GLY A 221 12.68 14.44 19.07
CA GLY A 221 13.14 15.68 19.70
C GLY A 221 12.93 16.97 18.90
N ALA A 222 12.35 16.91 17.70
CA ALA A 222 12.06 18.10 16.90
C ALA A 222 10.66 18.67 17.19
N LYS A 223 10.44 19.91 16.75
CA LYS A 223 9.10 20.52 16.80
C LYS A 223 8.17 19.82 15.79
N PRO A 224 6.90 19.60 16.14
CA PRO A 224 5.93 19.05 15.21
C PRO A 224 5.77 19.92 13.96
N SER A 225 5.59 19.27 12.81
CA SER A 225 5.34 19.93 11.53
C SER A 225 3.84 19.97 11.23
N LYS A 226 3.37 20.99 10.52
CA LYS A 226 1.98 21.06 10.06
C LYS A 226 1.69 19.93 9.09
N ALA A 227 0.53 19.28 9.22
CA ALA A 227 0.07 18.28 8.28
C ALA A 227 -0.58 18.91 7.04
N PHE A 228 -0.41 18.23 5.91
CA PHE A 228 -1.09 18.52 4.65
C PHE A 228 -2.28 17.59 4.45
N LEU A 229 -3.10 17.89 3.43
CA LEU A 229 -4.23 17.05 3.02
C LEU A 229 -3.86 15.56 2.89
N SER A 230 -2.70 15.28 2.28
CA SER A 230 -2.21 13.92 2.03
C SER A 230 -1.92 13.13 3.30
N ASP A 231 -1.45 13.79 4.37
CA ASP A 231 -1.21 13.13 5.67
C ASP A 231 -2.50 12.57 6.25
N TYR A 232 -3.60 13.33 6.18
CA TYR A 232 -4.90 12.87 6.64
C TYR A 232 -5.49 11.81 5.71
N ALA A 233 -5.47 12.06 4.40
CA ALA A 233 -6.10 11.18 3.42
C ALA A 233 -5.43 9.79 3.40
N ASN A 234 -4.11 9.75 3.25
CA ASN A 234 -3.36 8.50 3.12
C ASN A 234 -3.34 7.71 4.43
N PHE A 235 -3.24 8.39 5.57
CA PHE A 235 -3.30 7.69 6.85
C PHE A 235 -4.71 7.14 7.14
N ALA A 236 -5.77 7.89 6.82
CA ALA A 236 -7.13 7.39 6.96
C ALA A 236 -7.41 6.19 6.03
N ASN A 237 -6.90 6.18 4.79
CA ASN A 237 -6.97 5.01 3.91
C ASN A 237 -6.23 3.80 4.51
N GLY A 238 -5.02 3.99 5.03
CA GLY A 238 -4.28 2.94 5.75
C GLY A 238 -5.05 2.37 6.95
N LEU A 239 -5.73 3.21 7.74
CA LEU A 239 -6.57 2.77 8.85
C LEU A 239 -7.83 2.01 8.40
N ILE A 240 -8.42 2.36 7.25
CA ILE A 240 -9.54 1.62 6.67
C ILE A 240 -9.11 0.21 6.27
N GLU A 241 -7.95 0.07 5.61
CA GLU A 241 -7.41 -1.23 5.22
C GLU A 241 -6.97 -2.06 6.44
N LEU A 242 -6.40 -1.41 7.46
CA LEU A 242 -6.08 -2.08 8.72
C LEU A 242 -7.34 -2.57 9.45
N TYR A 243 -8.44 -1.82 9.40
CA TYR A 243 -9.74 -2.31 9.85
C TYR A 243 -10.21 -3.53 9.06
N ARG A 244 -10.13 -3.50 7.72
CA ARG A 244 -10.52 -4.65 6.87
C ARG A 244 -9.70 -5.90 7.22
N ALA A 245 -8.40 -5.75 7.41
CA ALA A 245 -7.52 -6.86 7.73
C ALA A 245 -7.70 -7.43 9.16
N THR A 246 -8.12 -6.60 10.14
CA THR A 246 -8.14 -6.99 11.57
C THR A 246 -9.54 -7.10 12.17
N LEU A 247 -10.54 -6.56 11.48
CA LEU A 247 -11.89 -6.30 11.99
C LEU A 247 -11.89 -5.48 13.30
N ASP A 248 -10.83 -4.72 13.60
CA ASP A 248 -10.76 -3.83 14.76
C ASP A 248 -11.41 -2.48 14.42
N LEU A 249 -12.59 -2.25 15.00
CA LEU A 249 -13.40 -1.06 14.76
C LEU A 249 -12.73 0.23 15.22
N ASN A 250 -11.73 0.16 16.11
CA ASN A 250 -11.03 1.36 16.55
C ASN A 250 -10.34 2.05 15.36
N TYR A 251 -9.74 1.29 14.45
CA TYR A 251 -9.11 1.87 13.25
C TYR A 251 -10.13 2.52 12.32
N LEU A 252 -11.32 1.93 12.15
CA LEU A 252 -12.38 2.54 11.35
C LEU A 252 -12.97 3.80 12.00
N LYS A 253 -13.14 3.81 13.33
CA LYS A 253 -13.55 5.01 14.07
C LYS A 253 -12.54 6.14 13.91
N GLU A 254 -11.26 5.82 14.02
CA GLU A 254 -10.16 6.76 13.83
C GLU A 254 -10.10 7.29 12.40
N ALA A 255 -10.23 6.43 11.39
CA ALA A 255 -10.32 6.85 10.00
C ALA A 255 -11.49 7.84 9.77
N LYS A 256 -12.67 7.56 10.33
CA LYS A 256 -13.83 8.46 10.25
C LYS A 256 -13.61 9.80 10.97
N SER A 257 -12.93 9.77 12.12
CA SER A 257 -12.53 10.98 12.84
C SER A 257 -11.56 11.83 12.02
N LEU A 258 -10.54 11.20 11.42
CA LEU A 258 -9.56 11.88 10.58
C LEU A 258 -10.20 12.44 9.31
N ALA A 259 -11.09 11.70 8.64
CA ALA A 259 -11.83 12.20 7.47
C ALA A 259 -12.69 13.42 7.83
N SER A 260 -13.35 13.40 8.99
CA SER A 260 -14.12 14.56 9.47
C SER A 260 -13.24 15.78 9.72
N LYS A 261 -12.05 15.58 10.32
CA LYS A 261 -11.08 16.67 10.54
C LYS A 261 -10.49 17.16 9.21
N MET A 262 -10.15 16.26 8.30
CA MET A 262 -9.67 16.56 6.94
C MET A 262 -10.65 17.48 6.21
N ILE A 263 -11.93 17.12 6.20
CA ILE A 263 -13.01 17.97 5.68
C ILE A 263 -12.97 19.35 6.35
N SER A 264 -12.94 19.40 7.67
CA SER A 264 -13.00 20.68 8.39
C SER A 264 -11.83 21.62 8.08
N LEU A 265 -10.63 21.08 7.83
CA LEU A 265 -9.40 21.86 7.66
C LEU A 265 -9.14 22.25 6.19
N PHE A 266 -9.44 21.34 5.26
CA PHE A 266 -8.96 21.44 3.88
C PHE A 266 -10.06 21.70 2.85
N TRP A 267 -11.34 21.46 3.18
CA TRP A 267 -12.48 21.69 2.28
C TRP A 267 -12.74 23.17 2.04
N ASP A 268 -13.14 23.49 0.82
CA ASP A 268 -13.66 24.78 0.40
C ASP A 268 -15.06 24.63 -0.19
N ASP A 269 -16.06 25.24 0.46
CA ASP A 269 -17.46 25.13 0.05
C ASP A 269 -17.76 25.86 -1.26
N GLU A 270 -17.09 26.98 -1.53
CA GLU A 270 -17.34 27.80 -2.73
C GLU A 270 -16.87 27.08 -4.01
N LYS A 271 -15.69 26.47 -3.96
CA LYS A 271 -15.08 25.76 -5.10
C LYS A 271 -15.34 24.27 -5.09
N SER A 272 -15.94 23.75 -4.01
CA SER A 272 -16.20 22.31 -3.83
C SER A 272 -14.94 21.46 -4.05
N CYS A 273 -13.83 21.86 -3.43
CA CYS A 273 -12.54 21.18 -3.60
C CYS A 273 -11.75 21.14 -2.29
N PHE A 274 -10.73 20.28 -2.26
CA PHE A 274 -9.75 20.24 -1.19
C PHE A 274 -8.51 21.06 -1.54
N TYR A 275 -7.99 21.78 -0.56
CA TYR A 275 -6.70 22.46 -0.63
C TYR A 275 -5.61 21.63 0.04
N MET A 276 -4.37 21.77 -0.41
CA MET A 276 -3.22 21.06 0.15
C MET A 276 -2.95 21.47 1.61
N THR A 277 -3.15 22.75 1.94
CA THR A 277 -2.87 23.34 3.25
C THR A 277 -4.14 23.66 4.02
N SER A 278 -4.05 23.60 5.35
CA SER A 278 -5.15 23.95 6.25
C SER A 278 -5.60 25.39 6.03
N LYS A 279 -6.92 25.64 6.14
CA LYS A 279 -7.50 26.98 6.10
C LYS A 279 -7.05 27.87 7.27
N ASP A 280 -6.58 27.25 8.34
CA ASP A 280 -6.11 27.93 9.55
C ASP A 280 -4.61 28.30 9.46
N ASP A 281 -3.92 27.89 8.39
CA ASP A 281 -2.53 28.25 8.18
C ASP A 281 -2.38 29.69 7.67
N LYS A 282 -2.06 30.60 8.60
CA LYS A 282 -1.85 32.03 8.33
C LYS A 282 -0.50 32.35 7.69
N GLU A 283 0.44 31.40 7.64
CA GLU A 283 1.77 31.61 7.04
C GLU A 283 1.74 31.37 5.52
N VAL A 284 0.71 30.68 5.03
CA VAL A 284 0.56 30.33 3.62
C VAL A 284 -0.35 31.32 2.92
N PHE A 285 0.23 32.22 2.12
CA PHE A 285 -0.52 33.24 1.37
C PHE A 285 -1.40 32.66 0.27
N LEU A 286 -0.93 31.60 -0.41
CA LEU A 286 -1.65 30.91 -1.48
C LEU A 286 -1.85 29.45 -1.08
N ARG A 287 -3.10 28.99 -1.08
CA ARG A 287 -3.44 27.59 -0.85
C ARG A 287 -3.54 26.89 -2.21
N PRO A 288 -2.54 26.11 -2.66
CA PRO A 288 -2.64 25.37 -3.90
C PRO A 288 -3.58 24.17 -3.71
N LYS A 289 -4.20 23.75 -4.79
CA LYS A 289 -4.86 22.45 -4.85
C LYS A 289 -3.84 21.38 -5.18
N ASP A 290 -4.01 20.19 -4.61
CA ASP A 290 -3.18 19.03 -4.91
C ASP A 290 -3.99 18.07 -5.78
N GLU A 291 -4.09 18.38 -7.07
CA GLU A 291 -4.94 17.72 -8.09
C GLU A 291 -4.12 17.00 -9.18
N HIS A 292 -2.79 16.92 -9.04
CA HIS A 292 -1.91 16.28 -10.03
C HIS A 292 -1.13 15.14 -9.37
N ASP A 293 -1.29 13.94 -9.90
CA ASP A 293 -0.46 12.80 -9.54
C ASP A 293 0.98 13.06 -9.99
N GLY A 294 1.92 12.82 -9.08
CA GLY A 294 3.36 12.90 -9.32
C GLY A 294 4.01 11.54 -9.07
N ALA A 295 5.07 11.53 -8.27
CA ALA A 295 5.62 10.28 -7.75
C ALA A 295 4.65 9.55 -6.79
N MET A 296 3.64 10.27 -6.29
CA MET A 296 2.54 9.76 -5.48
C MET A 296 1.21 10.23 -6.09
N PRO A 297 0.10 9.51 -5.83
CA PRO A 297 -1.24 10.04 -6.08
C PRO A 297 -1.45 11.39 -5.39
N SER A 298 -2.21 12.26 -6.03
CA SER A 298 -2.52 13.58 -5.47
C SER A 298 -3.33 13.46 -4.17
N GLY A 299 -3.10 14.36 -3.21
CA GLY A 299 -3.84 14.41 -1.96
C GLY A 299 -5.35 14.53 -2.16
N THR A 300 -5.81 15.20 -3.23
CA THR A 300 -7.23 15.28 -3.58
C THR A 300 -7.77 13.91 -4.01
N SER A 301 -7.04 13.19 -4.87
CA SER A 301 -7.42 11.84 -5.30
C SER A 301 -7.52 10.88 -4.10
N CYS A 302 -6.56 10.93 -3.18
CA CYS A 302 -6.57 10.11 -1.96
C CYS A 302 -7.68 10.48 -0.98
N ALA A 303 -7.98 11.78 -0.85
CA ALA A 303 -9.08 12.25 -0.02
C ALA A 303 -10.43 11.75 -0.55
N LEU A 304 -10.63 11.82 -1.87
CA LEU A 304 -11.82 11.27 -2.53
C LEU A 304 -11.94 9.76 -2.32
N GLN A 305 -10.83 9.02 -2.45
CA GLN A 305 -10.79 7.58 -2.17
C GLN A 305 -11.20 7.27 -0.71
N CYS A 306 -10.71 8.07 0.24
CA CYS A 306 -11.07 7.93 1.65
C CYS A 306 -12.57 8.16 1.88
N LEU A 307 -13.14 9.23 1.32
CA LEU A 307 -14.57 9.52 1.43
C LEU A 307 -15.43 8.41 0.81
N ASP A 308 -15.04 7.91 -0.36
CA ASP A 308 -15.74 6.83 -1.06
C ASP A 308 -15.68 5.51 -0.27
N ASN A 309 -14.50 5.10 0.20
CA ASN A 309 -14.33 3.91 1.03
C ASN A 309 -15.17 3.98 2.31
N LEU A 310 -15.14 5.12 3.01
CA LEU A 310 -15.97 5.31 4.21
C LEU A 310 -17.46 5.31 3.89
N THR A 311 -17.87 5.88 2.76
CA THR A 311 -19.26 5.86 2.29
C THR A 311 -19.72 4.43 2.05
N LYS A 312 -18.97 3.65 1.26
CA LYS A 312 -19.28 2.25 0.93
C LYS A 312 -19.33 1.34 2.16
N LEU A 313 -18.49 1.62 3.17
CA LEU A 313 -18.47 0.86 4.42
C LEU A 313 -19.59 1.26 5.38
N THR A 314 -19.88 2.55 5.53
CA THR A 314 -20.74 3.06 6.63
C THR A 314 -22.11 3.56 6.21
N GLY A 315 -22.36 3.73 4.90
CA GLY A 315 -23.59 4.34 4.38
C GLY A 315 -23.71 5.84 4.66
N ASP A 316 -22.60 6.53 5.00
CA ASP A 316 -22.64 7.95 5.36
C ASP A 316 -22.88 8.85 4.14
N THR A 317 -24.15 9.25 3.97
CA THR A 317 -24.59 10.08 2.84
C THR A 317 -23.96 11.47 2.79
N LYS A 318 -23.43 11.98 3.91
CA LYS A 318 -22.69 13.26 3.90
C LYS A 318 -21.36 13.11 3.21
N LEU A 319 -20.63 12.03 3.49
CA LEU A 319 -19.36 11.71 2.81
C LEU A 319 -19.60 11.46 1.32
N SER A 320 -20.67 10.73 0.98
CA SER A 320 -21.12 10.51 -0.40
C SER A 320 -21.35 11.83 -1.15
N ALA A 321 -22.12 12.75 -0.56
CA ALA A 321 -22.41 14.05 -1.18
C ALA A 321 -21.15 14.92 -1.36
N MET A 322 -20.19 14.83 -0.44
CA MET A 322 -18.90 15.52 -0.57
C MET A 322 -18.03 14.93 -1.67
N TYR A 323 -17.93 13.61 -1.73
CA TYR A 323 -17.25 12.89 -2.81
C TYR A 323 -17.83 13.31 -4.16
N GLU A 324 -19.15 13.28 -4.34
CA GLU A 324 -19.79 13.67 -5.60
C GLU A 324 -19.47 15.11 -6.02
N LYS A 325 -19.50 16.06 -5.07
CA LYS A 325 -19.21 17.47 -5.35
C LYS A 325 -17.77 17.67 -5.81
N ALA A 326 -16.80 17.12 -5.07
CA ALA A 326 -15.40 17.27 -5.43
C ALA A 326 -15.01 16.49 -6.68
N SER A 327 -15.55 15.28 -6.87
CA SER A 327 -15.37 14.54 -8.12
C SER A 327 -15.89 15.34 -9.32
N LYS A 328 -17.08 15.96 -9.23
CA LYS A 328 -17.61 16.84 -10.30
C LYS A 328 -16.69 18.03 -10.59
N ALA A 329 -16.11 18.67 -9.56
CA ALA A 329 -15.16 19.76 -9.74
C ALA A 329 -13.86 19.27 -10.42
N PHE A 330 -13.37 18.10 -10.03
CA PHE A 330 -12.09 17.55 -10.47
C PHE A 330 -12.13 16.93 -11.89
N ILE A 331 -13.32 16.52 -12.39
CA ILE A 331 -13.50 16.00 -13.76
C ILE A 331 -12.90 16.92 -14.82
N SER A 332 -13.04 18.25 -14.66
CA SER A 332 -12.52 19.22 -15.63
C SER A 332 -10.99 19.18 -15.78
N THR A 333 -10.27 19.11 -14.65
CA THR A 333 -8.80 18.94 -14.62
C THR A 333 -8.41 17.59 -15.23
N ALA A 334 -9.07 16.51 -14.82
CA ALA A 334 -8.77 15.16 -15.28
C ALA A 334 -9.03 14.97 -16.79
N ALA A 335 -10.05 15.61 -17.35
CA ALA A 335 -10.30 15.60 -18.79
C ALA A 335 -9.23 16.34 -19.60
N THR A 336 -8.60 17.37 -19.00
CA THR A 336 -7.55 18.17 -19.64
C THR A 336 -6.18 17.49 -19.58
N MET A 337 -5.87 16.83 -18.46
CA MET A 337 -4.59 16.15 -18.24
C MET A 337 -4.76 14.73 -17.67
N PRO A 338 -5.33 13.77 -18.43
CA PRO A 338 -5.67 12.45 -17.90
C PRO A 338 -4.47 11.69 -17.31
N ALA A 339 -3.29 11.81 -17.93
CA ALA A 339 -2.08 11.13 -17.49
C ALA A 339 -1.56 11.63 -16.12
N ALA A 340 -1.99 12.83 -15.68
CA ALA A 340 -1.63 13.39 -14.38
C ALA A 340 -2.76 13.19 -13.34
N CYS A 341 -3.79 12.40 -13.64
CA CYS A 341 -4.96 12.19 -12.78
C CYS A 341 -5.39 10.71 -12.77
N LEU A 342 -4.46 9.78 -12.96
CA LEU A 342 -4.74 8.35 -13.11
C LEU A 342 -5.38 7.75 -11.85
N HIS A 343 -5.00 8.18 -10.65
CA HIS A 343 -5.62 7.69 -9.40
C HIS A 343 -7.09 8.09 -9.31
N PHE A 344 -7.39 9.34 -9.64
CA PHE A 344 -8.77 9.83 -9.69
C PHE A 344 -9.58 9.15 -10.79
N ILE A 345 -8.99 8.92 -11.97
CA ILE A 345 -9.67 8.20 -13.06
C ILE A 345 -9.97 6.74 -12.67
N SER A 346 -9.07 6.06 -11.94
CA SER A 346 -9.34 4.72 -11.40
C SER A 346 -10.53 4.73 -10.45
N LEU A 347 -10.56 5.69 -9.52
CA LEU A 347 -11.67 5.86 -8.58
C LEU A 347 -13.00 6.17 -9.28
N LEU A 348 -12.99 6.99 -10.34
CA LEU A 348 -14.16 7.25 -11.16
C LEU A 348 -14.66 5.99 -11.88
N LEU A 349 -13.75 5.16 -12.40
CA LEU A 349 -14.10 3.90 -13.03
C LEU A 349 -14.78 2.95 -12.05
N GLU A 350 -14.21 2.78 -10.85
CA GLU A 350 -14.79 1.97 -9.77
C GLU A 350 -16.20 2.41 -9.38
N ASN A 351 -16.45 3.73 -9.38
CA ASN A 351 -17.76 4.29 -9.01
C ASN A 351 -18.77 4.29 -10.16
N THR A 352 -18.33 4.11 -11.41
CA THR A 352 -19.22 4.03 -12.58
C THR A 352 -19.66 2.59 -12.85
N MET A 353 -18.86 1.61 -12.43
CA MET A 353 -19.17 0.19 -12.58
C MET A 353 -20.21 -0.28 -11.55
N PRO A 354 -21.05 -1.29 -11.87
CA PRO A 354 -21.98 -1.87 -10.91
C PRO A 354 -21.26 -2.32 -9.65
N HIS A 355 -21.66 -1.79 -8.50
CA HIS A 355 -21.04 -2.09 -7.22
C HIS A 355 -21.75 -3.26 -6.53
N ARG A 356 -20.96 -4.19 -6.01
CA ARG A 356 -21.41 -5.31 -5.19
C ARG A 356 -21.04 -5.08 -3.73
N GLN A 357 -21.94 -5.37 -2.82
CA GLN A 357 -21.65 -5.42 -1.39
C GLN A 357 -21.88 -6.85 -0.90
N ILE A 358 -20.90 -7.39 -0.17
CA ILE A 358 -20.99 -8.70 0.48
C ILE A 358 -20.92 -8.46 1.98
N ILE A 359 -21.98 -8.81 2.71
CA ILE A 359 -22.07 -8.62 4.15
C ILE A 359 -22.10 -10.00 4.80
N ILE A 360 -21.08 -10.33 5.58
CA ILE A 360 -21.00 -11.54 6.39
C ILE A 360 -21.46 -11.18 7.81
N CYS A 361 -22.62 -11.68 8.20
CA CYS A 361 -23.19 -11.54 9.53
C CYS A 361 -22.86 -12.79 10.35
N ALA A 362 -21.93 -12.65 11.31
CA ALA A 362 -21.51 -13.72 12.20
C ALA A 362 -20.85 -13.13 13.45
N GLN A 363 -20.80 -13.89 14.55
CA GLN A 363 -20.05 -13.45 15.72
C GLN A 363 -18.57 -13.28 15.35
N LYS A 364 -17.91 -12.24 15.88
CA LYS A 364 -16.46 -12.04 15.63
C LYS A 364 -15.61 -13.22 16.10
N SER A 365 -16.10 -14.01 17.07
CA SER A 365 -15.46 -15.24 17.53
C SER A 365 -15.73 -16.47 16.65
N ASP A 366 -16.47 -16.34 15.54
CA ASP A 366 -16.70 -17.43 14.59
C ASP A 366 -15.47 -17.60 13.68
N ASP A 367 -14.77 -18.74 13.81
CA ASP A 367 -13.56 -19.03 13.03
C ASP A 367 -13.89 -19.34 11.57
N GLU A 368 -15.00 -20.03 11.28
CA GLU A 368 -15.39 -20.41 9.93
C GLU A 368 -15.78 -19.18 9.11
N ALA A 369 -16.57 -18.28 9.70
CA ALA A 369 -16.91 -16.99 9.09
C ALA A 369 -15.67 -16.14 8.80
N ARG A 370 -14.69 -16.12 9.72
CA ARG A 370 -13.41 -15.41 9.53
C ARG A 370 -12.56 -16.01 8.42
N GLN A 371 -12.54 -17.34 8.29
CA GLN A 371 -11.86 -18.02 7.18
C GLN A 371 -12.49 -17.67 5.83
N VAL A 372 -13.82 -17.64 5.74
CA VAL A 372 -14.53 -17.22 4.52
C VAL A 372 -14.25 -15.77 4.18
N TYR A 373 -14.28 -14.88 5.17
CA TYR A 373 -13.94 -13.46 4.99
C TYR A 373 -12.52 -13.31 4.42
N SER A 374 -11.54 -13.95 5.05
CA SER A 374 -10.15 -13.95 4.58
C SER A 374 -10.00 -14.57 3.19
N ARG A 375 -10.74 -15.64 2.88
CA ARG A 375 -10.73 -16.29 1.56
C ARG A 375 -11.25 -15.36 0.47
N ILE A 376 -12.26 -14.54 0.75
CA ILE A 376 -12.80 -13.57 -0.21
C ILE A 376 -11.82 -12.39 -0.39
N GLN A 377 -11.14 -11.95 0.68
CA GLN A 377 -10.11 -10.89 0.60
C GLN A 377 -8.93 -11.25 -0.31
N LYS A 378 -8.58 -12.55 -0.41
CA LYS A 378 -7.54 -13.04 -1.33
C LYS A 378 -7.89 -12.86 -2.81
N GLU A 379 -9.14 -12.53 -3.15
CA GLU A 379 -9.59 -12.45 -4.54
C GLU A 379 -9.62 -11.03 -5.08
N TYR A 380 -9.32 -10.91 -6.37
CA TYR A 380 -9.35 -9.63 -7.04
C TYR A 380 -10.80 -9.24 -7.37
N LEU A 381 -11.42 -8.48 -6.47
CA LEU A 381 -12.82 -8.03 -6.55
C LEU A 381 -12.91 -6.49 -6.49
N PRO A 382 -12.42 -5.76 -7.51
CA PRO A 382 -12.24 -4.31 -7.46
C PRO A 382 -13.54 -3.51 -7.30
N PHE A 383 -14.69 -4.10 -7.64
CA PHE A 383 -16.01 -3.47 -7.53
C PHE A 383 -16.83 -4.00 -6.35
N THR A 384 -16.18 -4.65 -5.38
CA THR A 384 -16.85 -5.29 -4.25
C THR A 384 -16.43 -4.69 -2.91
N THR A 385 -17.41 -4.31 -2.08
CA THR A 385 -17.20 -3.99 -0.67
C THR A 385 -17.54 -5.21 0.18
N LEU A 386 -16.57 -5.70 0.96
CA LEU A 386 -16.76 -6.80 1.91
C LEU A 386 -16.87 -6.27 3.33
N ILE A 387 -17.94 -6.60 4.04
CA ILE A 387 -18.21 -6.18 5.42
C ILE A 387 -18.40 -7.42 6.29
N PHE A 388 -17.70 -7.47 7.42
CA PHE A 388 -17.98 -8.41 8.51
C PHE A 388 -18.77 -7.68 9.59
N TYR A 389 -19.90 -8.24 10.03
CA TYR A 389 -20.82 -7.57 10.95
C TYR A 389 -21.31 -8.54 12.04
N GLY A 390 -20.91 -8.29 13.29
CA GLY A 390 -21.31 -9.09 14.45
C GLY A 390 -22.56 -8.60 15.18
N GLY A 391 -23.09 -7.43 14.84
CA GLY A 391 -24.30 -6.88 15.46
C GLY A 391 -24.10 -6.27 16.85
N SER A 392 -22.86 -6.02 17.27
CA SER A 392 -22.54 -5.35 18.53
C SER A 392 -23.08 -3.91 18.57
N PHE A 393 -23.17 -3.33 19.76
CA PHE A 393 -23.63 -1.95 19.92
C PHE A 393 -22.77 -0.95 19.16
N GLU A 394 -21.44 -1.13 19.16
CA GLU A 394 -20.51 -0.25 18.44
C GLU A 394 -20.64 -0.39 16.93
N GLU A 395 -20.76 -1.61 16.41
CA GLU A 395 -20.99 -1.85 14.98
C GLU A 395 -22.28 -1.21 14.52
N LYS A 396 -23.35 -1.29 15.32
CA LYS A 396 -24.62 -0.62 15.01
C LYS A 396 -24.50 0.90 14.90
N GLN A 397 -23.55 1.52 15.60
CA GLN A 397 -23.31 2.96 15.47
C GLN A 397 -22.53 3.30 14.21
N ILE A 398 -21.56 2.46 13.84
CA ILE A 398 -20.71 2.66 12.67
C ILE A 398 -21.43 2.29 11.37
N PHE A 399 -22.23 1.22 11.39
CA PHE A 399 -22.98 0.64 10.28
C PHE A 399 -24.50 0.78 10.53
N PRO A 400 -25.05 2.01 10.53
CA PRO A 400 -26.45 2.23 10.87
C PRO A 400 -27.44 1.49 9.95
N GLU A 401 -27.08 1.27 8.69
CA GLU A 401 -27.90 0.55 7.71
C GLU A 401 -27.96 -0.96 7.99
N LEU A 402 -26.96 -1.51 8.69
CA LEU A 402 -26.87 -2.93 9.00
C LEU A 402 -27.55 -3.31 10.33
N LYS A 403 -28.14 -2.35 11.05
CA LYS A 403 -28.75 -2.56 12.38
C LYS A 403 -29.77 -3.70 12.45
N ASN A 404 -30.50 -3.91 11.35
CA ASN A 404 -31.57 -4.91 11.24
C ASN A 404 -31.14 -6.20 10.54
N TYR A 405 -29.87 -6.33 10.15
CA TYR A 405 -29.35 -7.56 9.58
C TYR A 405 -29.29 -8.64 10.66
N ASP A 406 -29.62 -9.87 10.28
CA ASP A 406 -29.76 -10.98 11.21
C ASP A 406 -28.39 -11.61 11.52
N THR A 407 -28.02 -11.56 12.80
CA THR A 407 -26.78 -12.16 13.33
C THR A 407 -27.04 -13.37 14.23
N SER A 408 -28.28 -13.87 14.26
CA SER A 408 -28.72 -14.94 15.17
C SER A 408 -28.54 -16.35 14.60
N HIS A 409 -28.40 -16.50 13.28
CA HIS A 409 -28.26 -17.78 12.59
C HIS A 409 -26.84 -18.40 12.64
N GLY A 410 -25.93 -17.83 13.44
CA GLY A 410 -24.51 -18.21 13.45
C GLY A 410 -23.76 -17.63 12.26
N PHE A 411 -24.21 -17.94 11.03
CA PHE A 411 -23.73 -17.37 9.77
C PHE A 411 -24.90 -16.95 8.88
N ALA A 412 -24.86 -15.73 8.38
CA ALA A 412 -25.71 -15.27 7.30
C ALA A 412 -24.90 -14.34 6.38
N ALA A 413 -24.98 -14.55 5.07
CA ALA A 413 -24.34 -13.70 4.09
C ALA A 413 -25.35 -13.06 3.16
N TYR A 414 -25.18 -11.77 2.91
CA TYR A 414 -26.03 -10.98 2.04
C TYR A 414 -25.19 -10.45 0.90
N VAL A 415 -25.58 -10.81 -0.33
CA VAL A 415 -24.95 -10.27 -1.55
C VAL A 415 -25.92 -9.28 -2.17
N CYS A 416 -25.50 -8.02 -2.19
CA CYS A 416 -26.28 -6.90 -2.67
C CYS A 416 -25.62 -6.28 -3.90
N GLU A 417 -26.41 -6.01 -4.93
CA GLU A 417 -25.98 -5.35 -6.16
C GLU A 417 -27.00 -4.28 -6.52
N ASN A 418 -26.53 -3.07 -6.87
CA ASN A 418 -27.39 -1.96 -7.30
C ASN A 418 -28.61 -1.72 -6.38
N PHE A 419 -28.37 -1.66 -5.07
CA PHE A 419 -29.40 -1.43 -4.03
C PHE A 419 -30.44 -2.56 -3.85
N SER A 420 -30.20 -3.73 -4.43
CA SER A 420 -31.02 -4.94 -4.22
C SER A 420 -30.19 -6.07 -3.64
N CYS A 421 -30.65 -6.66 -2.54
CA CYS A 421 -30.02 -7.84 -1.95
C CYS A 421 -30.74 -9.12 -2.39
N GLN A 422 -29.98 -10.19 -2.57
CA GLN A 422 -30.54 -11.51 -2.78
C GLN A 422 -31.02 -12.13 -1.47
N SER A 423 -31.69 -13.28 -1.56
CA SER A 423 -32.02 -14.07 -0.37
C SER A 423 -30.75 -14.39 0.43
N PRO A 424 -30.80 -14.31 1.77
CA PRO A 424 -29.63 -14.59 2.61
C PRO A 424 -29.13 -16.02 2.39
N ILE A 425 -27.80 -16.15 2.37
CA ILE A 425 -27.08 -17.42 2.30
C ILE A 425 -26.65 -17.80 3.72
N TYR A 426 -27.04 -18.97 4.20
CA TYR A 426 -26.85 -19.34 5.62
C TYR A 426 -25.65 -20.25 5.87
N THR A 427 -24.85 -20.56 4.84
CA THR A 427 -23.64 -21.37 5.02
C THR A 427 -22.42 -20.78 4.30
N PRO A 428 -21.22 -20.87 4.91
CA PRO A 428 -19.92 -20.58 4.30
C PRO A 428 -19.73 -21.17 2.89
N GLY A 429 -19.99 -22.47 2.74
CA GLY A 429 -19.79 -23.18 1.48
C GLY A 429 -20.71 -22.70 0.36
N GLU A 430 -21.97 -22.39 0.66
CA GLU A 430 -22.89 -21.82 -0.33
C GLU A 430 -22.45 -20.42 -0.78
N LEU A 431 -21.92 -19.59 0.12
CA LEU A 431 -21.42 -18.26 -0.25
C LEU A 431 -20.21 -18.37 -1.19
N LEU A 432 -19.24 -19.23 -0.87
CA LEU A 432 -18.07 -19.44 -1.73
C LEU A 432 -18.48 -19.99 -3.11
N ASN A 433 -19.37 -20.97 -3.15
CA ASN A 433 -19.92 -21.49 -4.41
C ASN A 433 -20.65 -20.43 -5.21
N TYR A 434 -21.46 -19.58 -4.55
CA TYR A 434 -22.16 -18.48 -5.18
C TYR A 434 -21.19 -17.48 -5.84
N LEU A 435 -20.09 -17.18 -5.16
CA LEU A 435 -19.03 -16.30 -5.67
C LEU A 435 -18.12 -16.99 -6.70
N SER A 436 -18.38 -18.26 -7.04
CA SER A 436 -17.52 -19.10 -7.89
C SER A 436 -16.10 -19.25 -7.34
N LEU A 437 -15.95 -19.22 -6.02
CA LEU A 437 -14.70 -19.43 -5.30
C LEU A 437 -14.68 -20.87 -4.78
N SER A 438 -13.66 -21.65 -5.12
CA SER A 438 -13.49 -22.98 -4.52
C SER A 438 -13.10 -22.84 -3.05
N ALA A 439 -13.68 -23.69 -2.19
CA ALA A 439 -13.12 -23.97 -0.88
C ALA A 439 -11.67 -24.46 -1.10
N GLU A 440 -10.68 -23.80 -0.49
CA GLU A 440 -9.30 -24.28 -0.53
C GLU A 440 -9.30 -25.71 0.04
N LYS A 441 -8.78 -26.68 -0.73
CA LYS A 441 -8.41 -27.97 -0.16
C LYS A 441 -7.16 -27.72 0.68
N GLU A 442 -7.27 -27.93 1.99
CA GLU A 442 -6.17 -27.86 2.97
C GLU A 442 -4.91 -28.61 2.51
#